data_AF-A0A8C2WVM8-F1
#
_entry.id   AF-A0A8C2WVM8-F1
#
_cell.length_a   1.000
_cell.length_b   1.000
_cell.length_c   1.000
_cell.angle_alpha   90.00
_cell.angle_beta   90.00
_cell.angle_gamma   90.00
#
_symmetry.space_group_name_H-M   'P 1'
#
loop_
_entity.id
_entity.type
_entity.pdbx_description
1 polymer ?
#
loop_
_entity_poly.entity_id
_entity_poly.type
_entity_poly.pdbx_seq_one_letter_code
_entity_poly.pdbx_strand_id
1 'polypeptide(L)'
;MVNYDGYSSCDHTAKGFKRWECNRPLSPNGPLKFSEKFQLFTPFSLGFEFRPGREYYYISSITDDKGRRSCLRLKVFVRPQNNCVKSPGTVQEGVDFDDNSPNSLEPRDGIGHESPEPARRDVNSAGRRSSSALLLSSALILLAAILSL
;
A
#
# COMPACT_ATOMS: atom_id res chain seq x y z
N MET A 1 2.31 2.57 -2.88
CA MET A 1 2.59 2.04 -1.53
C MET A 1 2.82 0.55 -1.66
N VAL A 2 3.83 0.02 -0.97
CA VAL A 2 4.28 -1.39 -1.09
C VAL A 2 4.56 -1.99 0.29
N ASN A 3 4.78 -3.30 0.35
CA ASN A 3 5.35 -3.98 1.51
C ASN A 3 6.88 -3.82 1.55
N TYR A 4 7.52 -4.38 2.59
CA TYR A 4 8.97 -4.35 2.74
C TYR A 4 9.72 -5.04 1.58
N ASP A 5 9.22 -6.18 1.10
CA ASP A 5 9.85 -6.90 -0.02
C ASP A 5 9.84 -6.04 -1.29
N GLY A 6 8.69 -5.45 -1.63
CA GLY A 6 8.55 -4.56 -2.79
C GLY A 6 9.37 -3.28 -2.64
N TYR A 7 9.52 -2.76 -1.43
CA TYR A 7 10.41 -1.63 -1.14
C TYR A 7 11.88 -1.97 -1.39
N SER A 8 12.30 -3.17 -1.00
CA SER A 8 13.69 -3.62 -1.13
C SER A 8 14.05 -3.99 -2.57
N SER A 9 13.10 -4.55 -3.32
CA SER A 9 13.29 -5.00 -4.71
C SER A 9 12.88 -3.96 -5.76
N CYS A 10 12.35 -2.81 -5.35
CA CYS A 10 11.70 -1.83 -6.24
C CYS A 10 10.53 -2.42 -7.07
N ASP A 11 9.87 -3.46 -6.57
CA ASP A 11 8.74 -4.12 -7.23
C ASP A 11 7.40 -3.69 -6.61
N HIS A 12 6.53 -3.08 -7.42
CA HIS A 12 5.17 -2.71 -7.01
C HIS A 12 4.10 -3.68 -7.53
N THR A 13 4.46 -4.67 -8.35
CA THR A 13 3.51 -5.51 -9.10
C THR A 13 2.86 -6.58 -8.25
N ALA A 14 3.60 -7.18 -7.32
CA ALA A 14 3.12 -8.31 -6.53
C ALA A 14 2.16 -7.93 -5.39
N LYS A 15 2.49 -6.89 -4.62
CA LYS A 15 1.74 -6.48 -3.40
C LYS A 15 1.66 -4.96 -3.22
N GLY A 16 1.79 -4.21 -4.31
CA GLY A 16 1.71 -2.75 -4.30
C GLY A 16 0.32 -2.21 -4.66
N PHE A 17 0.00 -1.05 -4.12
CA PHE A 17 -1.14 -0.23 -4.54
C PHE A 17 -0.65 1.10 -5.09
N LYS A 18 -1.11 1.46 -6.30
CA LYS A 18 -0.85 2.78 -6.87
C LYS A 18 -1.53 3.84 -6.00
N ARG A 19 -0.74 4.76 -5.44
CA ARG A 19 -1.23 5.75 -4.47
C ARG A 19 -1.46 7.13 -5.09
N TRP A 20 -0.54 7.55 -5.95
CA TRP A 20 -0.54 8.82 -6.66
C TRP A 20 0.11 8.65 -8.04
N GLU A 21 -0.07 9.64 -8.91
CA GLU A 21 0.51 9.66 -10.24
C GLU A 21 1.05 11.05 -10.57
N CYS A 22 2.36 11.15 -10.79
CA CYS A 22 3.01 12.40 -11.20
C CYS A 22 2.96 12.54 -12.73
N ASN A 23 1.81 12.94 -13.28
CA ASN A 23 1.59 13.01 -14.73
C ASN A 23 1.48 14.44 -15.30
N ARG A 24 1.65 15.47 -14.46
CA ARG A 24 1.60 16.88 -14.87
C ARG A 24 2.91 17.60 -14.55
N PRO A 25 3.95 17.45 -15.40
CA PRO A 25 5.25 18.08 -15.16
C PRO A 25 5.20 19.61 -15.27
N LEU A 26 4.36 20.15 -16.16
CA LEU A 26 4.19 21.60 -16.39
C LEU A 26 2.83 22.09 -15.86
N SER A 27 2.58 21.86 -14.57
CA SER A 27 1.34 22.31 -13.93
C SER A 27 1.33 23.83 -13.74
N PRO A 28 0.23 24.53 -14.10
CA PRO A 28 0.16 25.99 -14.06
C PRO A 28 0.24 26.58 -12.64
N ASN A 29 -0.12 25.79 -11.62
CA ASN A 29 -0.16 26.22 -10.22
C ASN A 29 1.04 25.68 -9.41
N GLY A 30 2.16 25.42 -10.07
CA GLY A 30 3.35 24.81 -9.47
C GLY A 30 3.28 23.28 -9.37
N PRO A 31 4.23 22.64 -8.65
CA PRO A 31 4.36 21.19 -8.59
C PRO A 31 3.09 20.50 -8.08
N LEU A 32 2.77 19.35 -8.67
CA LEU A 32 1.64 18.54 -8.24
C LEU A 32 1.86 18.07 -6.79
N LYS A 33 0.95 18.45 -5.89
CA LYS A 33 1.03 18.11 -4.46
C LYS A 33 0.04 17.02 -4.10
N PHE A 34 0.55 16.00 -3.44
CA PHE A 34 -0.25 14.95 -2.82
C PHE A 34 -0.13 15.02 -1.30
N SER A 35 -1.22 14.73 -0.61
CA SER A 35 -1.28 14.70 0.85
C SER A 35 -1.67 13.31 1.32
N GLU A 36 -0.99 12.83 2.35
CA GLU A 36 -1.32 11.60 3.07
C GLU A 36 -1.60 11.94 4.53
N LYS A 37 -2.65 11.35 5.10
CA LYS A 37 -2.98 11.55 6.51
C LYS A 37 -2.80 10.23 7.26
N PHE A 38 -1.89 10.24 8.24
CA PHE A 38 -1.66 9.11 9.15
C PHE A 38 -2.76 9.06 10.19
N GLN A 39 -3.85 8.36 9.86
CA GLN A 39 -5.01 8.19 10.72
C GLN A 39 -5.25 6.72 11.03
N LEU A 40 -5.74 6.44 12.24
CA LEU A 40 -6.06 5.09 12.68
C LEU A 40 -7.21 4.48 11.88
N PHE A 41 -8.22 5.27 11.56
CA PHE A 41 -9.40 4.81 10.86
C PHE A 41 -9.71 5.74 9.70
N THR A 42 -10.07 5.16 8.57
CA THR A 42 -10.42 5.90 7.38
C THR A 42 -11.87 5.66 7.01
N PRO A 43 -12.68 6.70 6.78
CA PRO A 43 -14.07 6.52 6.36
C PRO A 43 -14.18 6.09 4.88
N PHE A 44 -13.07 6.08 4.13
CA PHE A 44 -13.04 5.74 2.71
C PHE A 44 -12.67 4.28 2.49
N SER A 45 -13.44 3.55 1.67
CA SER A 45 -13.19 2.13 1.39
C SER A 45 -11.82 1.86 0.74
N LEU A 46 -11.29 2.83 -0.01
CA LEU A 46 -9.94 2.78 -0.63
C LEU A 46 -8.89 3.54 0.20
N GLY A 47 -9.25 3.98 1.39
CA GLY A 47 -8.34 4.63 2.30
C GLY A 47 -7.35 3.64 2.92
N PHE A 48 -6.24 4.19 3.40
CA PHE A 48 -5.25 3.45 4.16
C PHE A 48 -5.36 3.81 5.64
N GLU A 49 -5.20 2.79 6.49
CA GLU A 49 -5.17 2.93 7.94
C GLU A 49 -3.74 2.77 8.44
N PHE A 50 -3.34 3.66 9.33
CA PHE A 50 -1.99 3.71 9.88
C PHE A 50 -2.03 3.37 11.37
N ARG A 51 -1.13 2.50 11.81
CA ARG A 51 -1.01 2.04 13.19
C ARG A 51 0.29 2.59 13.79
N PRO A 52 0.26 3.08 15.04
CA PRO A 52 1.46 3.48 15.76
C PRO A 52 2.44 2.30 15.89
N GLY A 53 3.74 2.61 15.86
CA GLY A 53 4.81 1.63 15.91
C GLY A 53 5.01 0.81 14.63
N ARG A 54 4.34 1.17 13.51
CA ARG A 54 4.48 0.47 12.24
C ARG A 54 5.23 1.29 11.19
N GLU A 55 5.83 0.55 10.27
CA GLU A 55 6.57 1.09 9.13
C GLU A 55 5.78 0.92 7.84
N TYR A 56 5.82 1.94 6.99
CA TYR A 56 5.08 2.03 5.76
C TYR A 56 6.01 2.44 4.62
N TYR A 57 5.84 1.82 3.46
CA TYR A 57 6.83 1.92 2.39
C TYR A 57 6.23 2.46 1.10
N TYR A 58 6.95 3.38 0.49
CA TYR A 58 6.62 3.98 -0.80
C TYR A 58 7.82 3.83 -1.74
N ILE A 59 7.51 3.55 -3.01
CA ILE A 59 8.47 3.58 -4.11
C ILE A 59 7.86 4.36 -5.27
N SER A 60 8.69 5.02 -6.07
CA SER A 60 8.29 5.58 -7.36
C SER A 60 8.73 4.65 -8.48
N SER A 61 7.79 4.25 -9.34
CA SER A 61 8.16 3.62 -10.61
C SER A 61 8.32 4.71 -11.65
N ILE A 62 9.52 4.83 -12.21
CA ILE A 62 9.72 5.62 -13.42
C ILE A 62 9.41 4.66 -14.57
N THR A 63 8.52 5.03 -15.48
CA THR A 63 8.42 4.38 -16.80
C THR A 63 9.62 4.84 -17.61
N ASP A 64 10.80 4.28 -17.33
CA ASP A 64 11.97 4.41 -18.19
C ASP A 64 12.01 3.21 -19.13
N ASP A 65 11.96 3.46 -20.43
CA ASP A 65 11.99 2.45 -21.51
C ASP A 65 13.26 1.58 -21.46
N LYS A 66 14.27 2.00 -20.68
CA LYS A 66 15.60 1.38 -20.58
C LYS A 66 15.70 0.25 -19.56
N GLY A 67 14.61 -0.10 -18.85
CA GLY A 67 14.55 -1.29 -18.00
C GLY A 67 15.48 -1.27 -16.77
N ARG A 68 16.10 -0.13 -16.43
CA ARG A 68 16.94 0.00 -15.23
C ARG A 68 16.05 0.15 -14.00
N ARG A 69 16.16 -0.79 -13.06
CA ARG A 69 15.32 -0.87 -11.84
C ARG A 69 15.85 -0.02 -10.67
N SER A 70 16.19 1.25 -10.92
CA SER A 70 16.46 2.18 -9.82
C SER A 70 15.18 2.97 -9.50
N CYS A 71 14.56 2.71 -8.35
CA CYS A 71 13.40 3.45 -7.87
C CYS A 71 13.79 4.45 -6.78
N LEU A 72 13.13 5.61 -6.73
CA LEU A 72 13.15 6.43 -5.52
C LEU A 72 12.26 5.75 -4.48
N ARG A 73 12.67 5.79 -3.21
CA ARG A 73 12.02 5.06 -2.14
C ARG A 73 11.92 5.91 -0.87
N LEU A 74 10.85 5.73 -0.12
CA LEU A 74 10.56 6.43 1.13
C LEU A 74 10.01 5.42 2.16
N LYS A 75 10.70 5.35 3.30
CA LYS A 75 10.25 4.63 4.50
C LYS A 75 9.63 5.63 5.47
N VAL A 76 8.43 5.33 5.95
CA VAL A 76 7.72 6.14 6.95
C VAL A 76 7.50 5.29 8.19
N PHE A 77 8.06 5.73 9.33
CA PHE A 77 7.79 5.12 10.63
C PHE A 77 6.78 5.96 11.39
N VAL A 78 5.62 5.38 11.70
CA VAL A 78 4.62 6.03 12.54
C VAL A 78 5.00 5.76 13.98
N ARG A 79 5.45 6.80 14.70
CA ARG A 79 5.90 6.65 16.09
C ARG A 79 4.78 6.09 16.99
N PRO A 80 5.11 5.27 18.00
CA PRO A 80 4.14 4.84 19.02
C PRO A 80 3.54 6.04 19.78
N GLN A 81 2.32 5.85 20.33
CA GLN A 81 1.53 6.94 20.92
C GLN A 81 2.22 7.65 22.09
N ASN A 82 2.98 6.91 22.91
CA ASN A 82 3.71 7.44 24.06
C ASN A 82 4.73 8.52 23.69
N ASN A 83 5.21 8.55 22.45
CA ASN A 83 6.27 9.46 22.00
C ASN A 83 5.76 10.60 21.09
N CYS A 84 4.44 10.71 20.90
CA CYS A 84 3.83 11.68 19.97
C CYS A 84 3.31 12.95 20.64
N VAL A 85 2.94 12.91 21.92
CA VAL A 85 2.43 14.08 22.64
C VAL A 85 3.60 14.97 23.02
N LYS A 86 3.76 16.09 22.30
CA LYS A 86 4.53 17.23 22.81
C LYS A 86 3.70 17.86 23.92
N SER A 87 4.26 18.00 25.11
CA SER A 87 3.67 18.83 26.16
C SER A 87 3.43 20.24 25.56
N PRO A 88 2.25 20.86 25.74
CA PRO A 88 1.98 22.18 25.19
C PRO A 88 2.85 23.20 25.93
N GLY A 89 4.02 23.54 25.40
CA GLY A 89 4.92 24.52 26.01
C GLY A 89 6.37 24.53 25.52
N THR A 90 6.87 23.49 24.84
CA THR A 90 8.29 23.46 24.41
C THR A 90 8.44 23.93 22.97
N VAL A 91 9.13 25.07 22.81
CA VAL A 91 9.60 25.61 21.51
C VAL A 91 10.39 24.53 20.78
N GLN A 92 10.21 24.46 19.46
CA GLN A 92 10.93 23.52 18.59
C GLN A 92 12.42 23.81 18.63
N GLU A 93 13.19 22.99 19.35
CA GLU A 93 14.57 22.71 18.96
C GLU A 93 14.50 21.78 17.75
N GLY A 94 15.27 22.12 16.71
CA GLY A 94 15.33 21.39 15.47
C GLY A 94 15.60 19.91 15.70
N VAL A 95 15.12 19.08 14.78
CA VAL A 95 15.60 17.69 14.73
C VAL A 95 17.04 17.75 14.24
N ASP A 96 17.99 17.69 15.17
CA ASP A 96 19.39 17.46 14.81
C ASP A 96 19.49 16.10 14.13
N PHE A 97 19.83 16.13 12.84
CA PHE A 97 20.25 14.94 12.12
C PHE A 97 21.68 14.64 12.53
N ASP A 98 21.82 13.79 13.53
CA ASP A 98 23.12 13.24 13.92
C ASP A 98 23.61 12.32 12.78
N ASP A 99 24.53 12.83 11.97
CA ASP A 99 25.07 12.22 10.74
C ASP A 99 26.00 11.03 10.99
N ASN A 100 26.11 10.56 12.25
CA ASN A 100 27.08 9.53 12.63
C ASN A 100 26.50 8.33 13.39
N SER A 101 25.18 8.12 13.31
CA SER A 101 24.59 6.88 13.82
C SER A 101 24.33 5.93 12.65
N PRO A 102 24.99 4.76 12.57
CA PRO A 102 24.55 3.73 11.65
C PRO A 102 23.14 3.34 12.12
N ASN A 103 22.12 3.81 11.41
CA ASN A 103 20.73 3.39 11.58
C ASN A 103 20.57 1.92 11.12
N SER A 104 21.36 1.02 11.71
CA SER A 104 21.11 -0.40 11.77
C SER A 104 20.28 -0.63 13.03
N LEU A 105 19.03 -0.16 13.00
CA LEU A 105 18.03 -0.76 13.88
C LEU A 105 17.89 -2.20 13.37
N GLU A 106 18.48 -3.14 14.11
CA GLU A 106 18.32 -4.56 13.84
C GLU A 106 16.81 -4.87 13.65
N PRO A 107 16.46 -5.74 12.69
CA PRO A 107 15.10 -6.21 12.54
C PRO A 107 14.65 -6.78 13.88
N ARG A 108 13.71 -6.11 14.54
CA ARG A 108 13.13 -6.64 15.77
C ARG A 108 12.20 -7.77 15.35
N ASP A 109 12.77 -8.97 15.30
CA ASP A 109 12.11 -10.24 15.01
C ASP A 109 10.87 -10.39 15.91
N GLY A 110 9.68 -10.12 15.36
CA GLY A 110 8.44 -10.38 16.10
C GLY A 110 7.21 -9.57 15.67
N ILE A 111 7.36 -8.49 14.90
CA ILE A 111 6.19 -7.83 14.30
C ILE A 111 6.14 -8.25 12.84
N GLY A 112 5.30 -9.25 12.54
CA GLY A 112 5.02 -9.64 11.17
C GLY A 112 4.77 -8.40 10.31
N HIS A 113 5.55 -8.25 9.24
CA HIS A 113 5.39 -7.20 8.25
C HIS A 113 4.10 -7.46 7.47
N GLU A 114 2.98 -7.17 8.10
CA GLU A 114 1.68 -7.17 7.46
C GLU A 114 1.62 -5.95 6.55
N SER A 115 1.50 -6.21 5.25
CA SER A 115 1.35 -5.17 4.25
C SER A 115 0.14 -4.31 4.63
N PRO A 116 0.21 -2.97 4.52
CA PRO A 116 -0.97 -2.13 4.72
C PRO A 116 -2.07 -2.56 3.73
N GLU A 117 -3.05 -3.29 4.23
CA GLU A 117 -4.22 -3.67 3.47
C GLU A 117 -5.20 -2.48 3.43
N PRO A 118 -5.91 -2.27 2.31
CA PRO A 118 -7.01 -1.32 2.26
C PRO A 118 -8.04 -1.67 3.33
N ALA A 119 -8.65 -0.65 3.94
CA ALA A 119 -9.55 -0.80 5.09
C ALA A 119 -10.74 -1.76 4.87
N ARG A 120 -11.09 -2.08 3.62
CA ARG A 120 -12.06 -3.11 3.27
C ARG A 120 -11.65 -3.89 2.02
N ARG A 121 -11.11 -5.10 2.22
CA ARG A 121 -11.47 -6.22 1.33
C ARG A 121 -12.78 -6.80 1.86
N ASP A 122 -13.62 -7.31 0.96
CA ASP A 122 -14.93 -7.91 1.23
C ASP A 122 -16.16 -6.97 1.30
N VAL A 123 -16.58 -6.53 0.11
CA VAL A 123 -18.03 -6.53 -0.22
C VAL A 123 -18.34 -7.03 -1.64
N ASN A 124 -17.32 -7.28 -2.49
CA ASN A 124 -17.54 -7.78 -3.86
C ASN A 124 -16.91 -9.17 -4.13
N SER A 125 -16.87 -10.05 -3.13
CA SER A 125 -16.71 -11.51 -3.38
C SER A 125 -18.01 -12.17 -3.87
N ALA A 126 -18.97 -11.38 -4.37
CA ALA A 126 -20.09 -11.86 -5.18
C ALA A 126 -19.73 -12.02 -6.68
N GLY A 127 -18.45 -12.15 -7.01
CA GLY A 127 -17.95 -12.15 -8.39
C GLY A 127 -17.31 -13.45 -8.90
N ARG A 128 -17.43 -14.58 -8.20
CA ARG A 128 -16.78 -15.85 -8.66
C ARG A 128 -17.60 -17.13 -8.53
N ARG A 129 -18.92 -17.02 -8.33
CA ARG A 129 -19.83 -18.19 -8.34
C ARG A 129 -20.72 -18.33 -9.59
N SER A 130 -20.66 -17.38 -10.53
CA SER A 130 -21.48 -17.42 -11.74
C SER A 130 -20.94 -18.39 -12.80
N SER A 131 -19.62 -18.51 -12.95
CA SER A 131 -18.99 -19.32 -14.01
C SER A 131 -19.25 -20.81 -13.86
N SER A 132 -19.22 -21.33 -12.63
CA SER A 132 -19.44 -22.75 -12.34
C SER A 132 -20.92 -23.15 -12.45
N ALA A 133 -21.85 -22.27 -12.09
CA ALA A 133 -23.29 -22.53 -12.21
C ALA A 133 -23.76 -22.61 -13.67
N LEU A 134 -23.19 -21.78 -14.55
CA LEU A 134 -23.50 -21.79 -15.99
C LEU A 134 -22.99 -23.06 -16.69
N LEU A 135 -21.81 -23.56 -16.32
CA LEU A 135 -21.26 -24.81 -16.87
C LEU A 135 -22.05 -26.05 -16.42
N LEU A 136 -22.51 -26.05 -15.16
CA LEU A 136 -23.35 -27.12 -14.63
C LEU A 136 -24.72 -27.15 -15.31
N SER A 137 -25.34 -25.98 -15.56
CA SER A 137 -26.63 -25.94 -16.25
C SER A 137 -26.52 -26.38 -17.72
N SER A 138 -25.47 -25.97 -18.43
CA SER A 138 -25.26 -26.42 -19.82
C SER A 138 -25.00 -27.92 -19.90
N ALA A 139 -24.24 -28.49 -18.96
CA ALA A 139 -23.98 -29.93 -18.92
C ALA A 139 -25.24 -30.75 -18.63
N LEU A 140 -26.10 -30.29 -17.70
CA LEU A 140 -27.38 -30.94 -17.39
C LEU A 140 -28.36 -30.91 -18.57
N ILE A 141 -28.41 -29.79 -19.30
CA ILE A 141 -29.26 -29.66 -20.51
C ILE A 141 -28.77 -30.61 -21.61
N LEU A 142 -27.45 -30.74 -21.81
CA LEU A 142 -26.89 -31.66 -22.79
C LEU A 142 -27.21 -33.12 -22.45
N LEU A 143 -27.07 -33.50 -21.18
CA LEU A 143 -27.39 -34.84 -20.68
C LEU A 143 -28.87 -35.18 -20.88
N ALA A 144 -29.77 -34.24 -20.58
CA ALA A 144 -31.20 -34.43 -20.79
C ALA A 144 -31.55 -34.65 -22.26
N ALA A 145 -30.91 -33.91 -23.18
CA ALA A 145 -31.14 -34.06 -24.62
C ALA A 145 -30.68 -35.44 -25.15
N ILE A 146 -29.57 -35.96 -24.64
CA ILE A 146 -29.04 -37.28 -25.03
C ILE A 146 -29.93 -38.41 -24.50
N LEU A 147 -30.49 -38.27 -23.29
CA LEU A 147 -31.42 -39.24 -22.70
C LEU A 147 -32.81 -39.25 -23.35
N SER A 148 -33.13 -38.22 -24.13
CA SER A 148 -34.41 -38.09 -24.86
C SER A 148 -34.36 -38.54 -26.33
N LEU A 149 -33.20 -39.01 -26.82
CA LEU A 149 -33.04 -39.71 -28.10
C LEU A 149 -33.13 -41.23 -27.88
#